data_AF-A0A1H9RLG9-F1
#
_entry.id   AF-A0A1H9RLG9-F1
#
_cell.length_a   1.000
_cell.length_b   1.000
_cell.length_c   1.000
_cell.angle_alpha   90.00
_cell.angle_beta   90.00
_cell.angle_gamma   90.00
#
_symmetry.space_group_name_H-M   'P 1'
#
loop_
_entity.id
_entity.type
_entity.pdbx_description
1 polymer ?
#
loop_
_entity_poly.entity_id
_entity_poly.type
_entity_poly.pdbx_seq_one_letter_code
_entity_poly.pdbx_strand_id
1 'polypeptide(L)' 'MALRFFRCIECGHRMRASGAYCGLCHAAKTRPQQFGEGLVFAVTAGLIAVVFAGIVLLL' A
#
# COMPACT_ATOMS: atom_id res chain seq x y z
N MET A 1 11.43 15.02 5.06
CA MET A 1 11.97 13.88 5.83
C MET A 1 11.27 12.61 5.37
N ALA A 2 12.00 11.58 4.95
CA ALA A 2 11.38 10.36 4.44
C ALA A 2 11.10 9.38 5.60
N LEU A 3 9.83 9.17 5.90
CA LEU A 3 9.40 8.26 6.97
C LEU A 3 9.71 6.81 6.58
N ARG A 4 10.39 6.09 7.50
CA ARG A 4 10.79 4.68 7.33
C ARG A 4 10.00 3.82 8.30
N PHE A 5 8.83 3.36 7.87
CA PHE A 5 7.91 2.58 8.71
C PHE A 5 8.15 1.07 8.66
N PHE A 6 8.81 0.56 7.61
CA PHE A 6 8.94 -0.87 7.38
C PHE A 6 10.35 -1.38 7.67
N ARG A 7 10.45 -2.64 8.09
CA ARG A 7 11.72 -3.37 8.15
C ARG A 7 11.73 -4.47 7.10
N CYS A 8 12.86 -4.64 6.42
CA CYS A 8 13.06 -5.77 5.51
C CYS A 8 12.98 -7.07 6.31
N ILE A 9 12.24 -8.05 5.80
CA ILE A 9 12.08 -9.34 6.49
C ILE A 9 13.39 -10.14 6.42
N GLU A 10 14.16 -9.99 5.35
CA GLU A 10 15.41 -10.72 5.18
C GLU A 10 16.57 -10.13 5.98
N CYS A 11 16.78 -8.81 5.93
CA CYS A 11 17.95 -8.17 6.53
C CYS A 11 17.65 -7.24 7.71
N GLY A 12 16.38 -7.05 8.08
CA GLY A 12 15.97 -6.17 9.18
C GLY A 12 16.13 -4.66 8.91
N HIS A 13 16.65 -4.26 7.75
CA HIS A 13 16.91 -2.86 7.40
C HIS A 13 15.64 -2.01 7.36
N ARG A 14 15.69 -0.78 7.90
CA ARG A 14 14.54 0.15 7.89
C ARG A 14 14.37 0.79 6.52
N MET A 15 13.23 0.50 5.89
CA MET A 15 12.88 0.87 4.52
C MET A 15 11.82 1.96 4.47
N ARG A 16 11.84 2.73 3.38
CA ARG A 16 10.73 3.63 3.00
C ARG A 16 9.60 2.80 2.35
N ALA A 17 8.38 3.33 2.38
CA ALA A 17 7.23 2.73 1.71
C ALA A 17 7.38 2.73 0.16
N SER A 18 8.19 3.63 -0.40
CA SER A 18 8.40 3.75 -1.84
C SER A 18 9.45 2.77 -2.38
N GLY A 19 9.24 2.30 -3.61
CA GLY A 19 10.15 1.41 -4.35
C GLY A 19 9.87 -0.09 -4.14
N ALA A 20 10.17 -0.89 -5.16
CA ALA A 20 9.90 -2.33 -5.20
C ALA A 20 10.95 -3.19 -4.45
N TYR A 21 12.14 -2.66 -4.19
CA TYR A 21 13.27 -3.41 -3.60
C TYR A 21 13.79 -2.77 -2.32
N CYS A 22 14.42 -3.58 -1.46
CA CYS A 22 15.17 -3.10 -0.31
C CYS A 22 16.42 -2.32 -0.76
N GLY A 23 16.64 -1.14 -0.20
CA GLY A 23 17.81 -0.32 -0.53
C GLY A 23 19.14 -0.86 0.02
N LEU A 24 19.12 -1.93 0.83
CA LEU A 24 20.31 -2.55 1.41
C LEU A 24 20.63 -3.91 0.78
N CYS A 25 19.72 -4.88 0.90
CA CYS A 25 19.92 -6.24 0.40
C CYS A 25 19.31 -6.49 -1.00
N HIS A 26 18.63 -5.51 -1.57
CA HIS A 26 17.92 -5.61 -2.86
C HIS A 26 16.85 -6.72 -2.95
N ALA A 27 16.48 -7.35 -1.84
CA ALA A 27 15.32 -8.24 -1.78
C ALA A 27 14.04 -7.53 -2.20
N ALA A 28 13.16 -8.26 -2.90
CA ALA A 28 11.85 -7.76 -3.31
C ALA A 28 10.99 -7.46 -2.08
N LYS A 29 10.33 -6.30 -2.07
CA LYS A 29 9.39 -5.95 -1.01
C LYS A 29 8.11 -6.76 -1.17
N THR A 30 7.63 -7.31 -0.07
CA THR A 30 6.35 -8.01 -0.05
C THR A 30 5.20 -6.99 -0.15
N ARG A 31 4.06 -7.37 -0.74
CA ARG A 31 2.86 -6.50 -0.88
C ARG A 31 2.49 -5.72 0.39
N PRO A 32 2.52 -6.29 1.62
CA PRO A 32 2.25 -5.51 2.83
C PRO A 32 3.34 -4.47 3.15
N GLN A 33 4.54 -4.52 2.58
CA GLN A 33 5.54 -3.44 2.70
C GLN A 33 5.33 -2.34 1.66
N GLN A 34 4.42 -2.56 0.71
CA GLN A 34 3.99 -1.64 -0.35
C GLN A 34 2.59 -1.09 0.00
N PHE A 35 2.47 -0.44 1.17
CA PHE A 35 1.19 0.14 1.62
C PHE A 35 0.55 1.14 0.64
N GLY A 36 1.31 1.68 -0.32
CA GLY A 36 0.79 2.57 -1.35
C GLY A 36 -0.28 1.91 -2.24
N GLU A 37 -0.12 0.65 -2.62
CA GLU A 37 -1.07 0.01 -3.56
C GLU A 37 -2.30 -0.54 -2.85
N GLY A 38 -2.13 -1.19 -1.69
CA GLY A 38 -3.25 -1.76 -0.94
C GLY A 38 -4.21 -0.71 -0.40
N LEU A 39 -3.69 0.43 0.07
CA LEU A 39 -4.53 1.54 0.54
C LEU A 39 -5.27 2.22 -0.63
N VAL A 40 -4.62 2.41 -1.77
CA VAL A 40 -5.27 2.94 -2.98
C VAL A 40 -6.39 2.01 -3.42
N PHE A 41 -6.16 0.69 -3.44
CA PHE A 41 -7.18 -0.28 -3.85
C PHE A 41 -8.37 -0.34 -2.89
N ALA A 42 -8.12 -0.25 -1.57
CA ALA A 42 -9.18 -0.22 -0.58
C ALA A 42 -10.02 1.07 -0.67
N VAL A 43 -9.37 2.22 -0.89
CA VAL A 43 -10.05 3.51 -1.03
C VAL A 43 -10.86 3.57 -2.33
N THR A 44 -10.31 3.11 -3.46
CA THR A 44 -11.05 3.09 -4.73
C THR A 44 -12.23 2.12 -4.69
N ALA A 45 -12.06 0.92 -4.13
CA ALA A 45 -13.15 -0.03 -3.96
C ALA A 45 -14.27 0.52 -3.06
N GLY A 46 -13.91 1.19 -1.96
CA GLY A 46 -14.86 1.83 -1.06
C GLY A 46 -15.64 2.96 -1.73
N LEU A 47 -14.96 3.84 -2.48
CA LEU A 47 -15.60 4.92 -3.24
C LEU A 47 -16.59 4.38 -4.27
N ILE A 48 -16.21 3.35 -5.03
CA ILE A 48 -17.09 2.71 -6.01
C ILE A 48 -18.34 2.14 -5.33
N ALA A 49 -18.18 1.46 -4.19
CA ALA A 49 -19.31 0.89 -3.45
C ALA A 49 -20.28 1.96 -2.94
N VAL A 50 -19.78 3.09 -2.43
CA VAL A 50 -20.63 4.21 -1.96
C VAL A 50 -21.39 4.85 -3.12
N VAL A 51 -20.71 5.10 -4.25
CA VAL A 51 -21.36 5.65 -5.46
C VAL A 51 -22.44 4.70 -5.96
N PHE A 52 -22.15 3.40 -6.04
CA PHE A 52 -23.10 2.40 -6.51
C PHE A 52 -24.32 2.30 -5.58
N ALA A 53 -24.10 2.26 -4.25
CA ALA A 53 -25.18 2.27 -3.28
C ALA A 53 -26.05 3.54 -3.38
N GLY A 54 -25.44 4.70 -3.61
CA GLY A 54 -26.16 5.96 -3.82
C GLY A 54 -27.03 5.95 -5.08
N ILE A 55 -26.53 5.41 -6.19
CA ILE A 55 -27.30 5.26 -7.43
C ILE A 55 -28.48 4.31 -7.23
N VAL A 56 -28.26 3.17 -6.57
CA VAL A 56 -29.32 2.19 -6.28
C VAL A 56 -30.41 2.77 -5.38
N LEU A 57 -30.06 3.61 -4.41
CA LEU A 57 -31.01 4.29 -3.52
C LEU A 57 -31.84 5.39 -4.21
N LEU A 58 -31.36 5.92 -5.33
CA LEU A 58 -31.99 6.99 -6.09
C LEU A 58 -32.91 6.49 -7.23
N LEU A 59 -32.79 5.21 -7.60
CA LEU A 59 -33.61 4.50 -8.59
C LEU A 59 -34.86 3.89 -7.94
#